data_AF-A0A6N7M2W9-F1
#
_entry.id   AF-A0A6N7M2W9-F1
#
_cell.length_a   1.000
_cell.length_b   1.000
_cell.length_c   1.000
_cell.angle_alpha   90.00
_cell.angle_beta   90.00
_cell.angle_gamma   90.00
#
_symmetry.space_group_name_H-M   'P 1'
#
loop_
_entity.id
_entity.type
_entity.pdbx_description
1 polymer ?
#
loop_
_entity_poly.entity_id
_entity_poly.type
_entity_poly.pdbx_seq_one_letter_code
_entity_poly.pdbx_strand_id
1 'polypeptide(L)'
;MAVIIGGLIVVWLGLSMSAALLRWLGIELHYLARIIAPLLLAVLETVLFLLAIPGSDLLAEGWHWPLTGGLIAAAWLINGGVGAGYWYQHRPPKEVPQAEQ
;
A
#
# COMPACT_ATOMS: atom_id res chain seq x y z
N MET A 1 -19.77 9.00 -7.42
CA MET A 1 -19.77 8.17 -6.19
C MET A 1 -19.60 6.68 -6.48
N ALA A 2 -20.48 6.05 -7.28
CA ALA A 2 -20.41 4.59 -7.54
C ALA A 2 -19.09 4.10 -8.16
N VAL A 3 -18.51 4.87 -9.10
CA VAL A 3 -17.24 4.52 -9.77
C VAL A 3 -16.06 4.47 -8.79
N ILE A 4 -16.02 5.40 -7.82
CA ILE A 4 -14.95 5.47 -6.81
C ILE A 4 -15.04 4.28 -5.86
N ILE A 5 -16.26 3.93 -5.43
CA ILE A 5 -16.52 2.77 -4.57
C ILE A 5 -16.17 1.47 -5.32
N GLY A 6 -16.55 1.36 -6.59
CA GLY A 6 -16.20 0.22 -7.43
C GLY A 6 -14.68 0.06 -7.59
N GLY A 7 -13.97 1.16 -7.85
CA GLY A 7 -12.51 1.16 -7.93
C GLY A 7 -11.85 0.70 -6.64
N LEU A 8 -12.30 1.21 -5.49
CA LEU A 8 -11.77 0.83 -4.17
C LEU A 8 -11.97 -0.67 -3.88
N ILE A 9 -13.14 -1.22 -4.23
CA ILE A 9 -13.46 -2.64 -4.06
C ILE A 9 -12.56 -3.52 -4.93
N VAL A 10 -12.34 -3.15 -6.20
CA VAL A 10 -11.50 -3.93 -7.12
C VAL A 10 -10.05 -3.97 -6.64
N VAL A 11 -9.51 -2.83 -6.21
CA VAL A 11 -8.15 -2.76 -5.64
C VAL A 11 -8.07 -3.63 -4.37
N TRP A 12 -9.03 -3.49 -3.45
CA TRP A 12 -9.04 -4.25 -2.21
C TRP A 12 -9.12 -5.77 -2.43
N LEU A 13 -9.96 -6.21 -3.37
CA LEU A 13 -10.08 -7.62 -3.76
C LEU A 13 -8.81 -8.14 -4.43
N GLY A 14 -8.21 -7.38 -5.35
CA GLY A 14 -6.98 -7.76 -6.03
C GLY A 14 -5.81 -7.94 -5.06
N LEU A 15 -5.68 -7.03 -4.08
CA LEU A 15 -4.65 -7.10 -3.04
C LEU A 15 -4.86 -8.26 -2.08
N SER A 16 -6.11 -8.49 -1.66
CA SER A 16 -6.46 -9.61 -0.76
C SER A 16 -6.21 -10.97 -1.43
N MET A 17 -6.57 -11.09 -2.71
CA MET A 17 -6.39 -12.32 -3.48
C MET A 17 -4.90 -12.59 -3.75
N SER A 18 -4.12 -11.56 -4.05
CA SER A 18 -2.66 -11.68 -4.23
C SER A 18 -1.96 -12.09 -2.94
N ALA A 19 -2.33 -11.51 -1.80
CA ALA A 19 -1.80 -11.89 -0.49
C ALA A 19 -2.16 -13.33 -0.09
N ALA A 20 -3.39 -13.77 -0.40
CA ALA A 20 -3.83 -15.14 -0.19
C ALA A 20 -3.05 -16.13 -1.06
N LEU A 21 -2.79 -15.79 -2.33
CA LEU A 21 -2.05 -16.62 -3.26
C LEU A 21 -0.58 -16.81 -2.82
N LEU A 22 0.09 -15.74 -2.39
CA LEU A 22 1.46 -15.80 -1.86
C LEU A 22 1.56 -16.70 -0.63
N ARG A 23 0.54 -16.64 0.24
CA ARG A 23 0.45 -17.48 1.43
C ARG A 23 0.13 -18.95 1.09
N TRP A 24 -0.69 -19.20 0.07
CA TRP A 24 -0.96 -20.55 -0.45
C TRP A 24 0.29 -21.18 -1.08
N LEU A 25 1.15 -20.38 -1.71
CA LEU A 25 2.43 -20.83 -2.28
C LEU A 25 3.51 -21.17 -1.23
N GLY A 26 3.21 -21.04 0.07
CA GLY A 26 4.17 -21.29 1.15
C GLY A 26 5.28 -20.23 1.24
N ILE A 27 5.13 -19.10 0.54
CA ILE A 27 6.07 -17.98 0.61
C ILE A 27 5.73 -17.17 1.86
N GLU A 28 6.35 -17.55 2.98
CA GLU A 28 6.37 -16.68 4.16
C GLU A 28 7.28 -15.49 3.87
N LEU A 29 6.66 -14.33 3.66
CA LEU A 29 7.38 -13.08 3.50
C LEU A 29 8.13 -12.78 4.80
N HIS A 30 9.46 -12.68 4.69
CA HIS A 30 10.33 -12.23 5.77
C HIS A 30 9.78 -10.94 6.41
N TYR A 31 9.99 -10.76 7.72
CA TYR A 31 9.47 -9.61 8.48
C TYR A 31 9.63 -8.27 7.74
N LEU A 32 10.82 -8.01 7.20
CA LEU A 32 11.07 -6.81 6.41
C LEU A 32 10.30 -6.77 5.10
N ALA A 33 10.24 -7.89 4.36
CA ALA A 33 9.49 -7.95 3.11
C ALA A 33 8.00 -7.68 3.34
N ARG A 34 7.45 -8.07 4.50
CA ARG A 34 6.05 -7.80 4.86
C ARG A 34 5.76 -6.33 5.20
N ILE A 35 6.77 -5.59 5.65
CA ILE A 35 6.71 -4.13 5.86
C ILE A 35 6.94 -3.39 4.53
N ILE A 36 7.89 -3.85 3.72
CA ILE A 36 8.31 -3.18 2.49
C ILE A 36 7.30 -3.40 1.35
N ALA A 37 6.65 -4.56 1.28
CA ALA A 37 5.67 -4.86 0.22
C ALA A 37 4.56 -3.80 0.08
N PRO A 38 3.83 -3.39 1.16
CA PRO A 38 2.84 -2.33 1.02
C PRO A 38 3.48 -0.98 0.65
N LEU A 39 4.70 -0.67 1.11
CA LEU A 39 5.40 0.56 0.73
C LEU A 39 5.76 0.59 -0.76
N LEU A 40 6.26 -0.53 -1.31
CA LEU A 40 6.54 -0.66 -2.75
C LEU A 40 5.25 -0.56 -3.57
N LEU A 41 4.15 -1.11 -3.06
CA LEU A 41 2.85 -0.97 -3.69
C LEU A 41 2.40 0.50 -3.71
N ALA A 42 2.57 1.25 -2.62
CA ALA A 42 2.27 2.68 -2.59
C ALA A 42 3.08 3.49 -3.62
N VAL A 43 4.35 3.14 -3.81
CA VAL A 43 5.21 3.73 -4.84
C VAL A 43 4.69 3.39 -6.23
N LEU A 44 4.35 2.13 -6.49
CA LEU A 44 3.80 1.70 -7.76
C LEU A 44 2.46 2.41 -8.06
N GLU A 45 1.54 2.46 -7.10
CA GLU A 45 0.27 3.17 -7.21
C GLU A 45 0.49 4.67 -7.48
N THR A 46 1.47 5.28 -6.82
CA THR A 46 1.87 6.68 -7.08
C THR A 46 2.28 6.88 -8.54
N VAL A 47 3.14 6.00 -9.07
CA VAL A 47 3.57 6.05 -10.48
C VAL A 47 2.38 5.86 -11.42
N LEU A 48 1.51 4.88 -11.14
CA LEU A 48 0.33 4.62 -11.95
C LEU A 48 -0.63 5.82 -11.97
N PHE A 49 -0.89 6.47 -10.83
CA PHE A 49 -1.76 7.65 -10.78
C PHE A 49 -1.15 8.84 -11.51
N LEU A 50 0.16 9.06 -11.37
CA LEU A 50 0.88 10.11 -12.09
C LEU A 50 0.85 9.91 -13.62
N LEU A 51 0.87 8.66 -14.09
CA LEU A 51 0.81 8.35 -15.52
C LEU A 51 -0.62 8.36 -16.07
N ALA A 52 -1.61 7.90 -15.29
CA ALA A 52 -2.96 7.67 -15.80
C ALA A 52 -3.86 8.92 -15.77
N ILE A 53 -3.71 9.79 -14.78
CA ILE A 53 -4.66 10.90 -14.55
C ILE A 53 -4.41 12.11 -15.47
N PRO A 54 -3.17 12.56 -15.72
CA PRO A 54 -2.93 13.73 -16.58
C PRO A 54 -3.39 13.52 -18.03
N GLY A 55 -3.48 12.28 -18.51
CA GLY A 55 -3.92 11.94 -19.87
C GLY A 55 -5.38 11.48 -19.96
N SER A 56 -6.19 11.64 -18.91
CA SER A 56 -7.56 11.15 -18.92
C SER A 56 -8.54 12.22 -19.43
N ASP A 57 -9.28 11.93 -20.50
CA ASP A 57 -10.37 12.80 -20.99
C ASP A 57 -11.60 12.80 -20.07
N LEU A 58 -11.58 11.99 -19.01
CA LEU A 58 -12.70 11.78 -18.10
C LEU A 58 -12.84 12.89 -17.05
N LEU A 59 -11.85 13.78 -16.92
CA LEU A 59 -11.77 14.79 -15.88
C LEU A 59 -11.54 16.18 -16.50
N ALA A 60 -12.10 17.20 -15.86
CA ALA A 60 -11.77 18.58 -16.22
C ALA A 60 -10.31 18.87 -15.84
N GLU A 61 -9.59 19.61 -16.68
CA GLU A 61 -8.17 19.95 -16.54
C GLU A 61 -7.77 20.39 -15.11
N GLY A 62 -8.62 21.21 -14.47
CA GLY A 62 -8.37 21.73 -13.12
C GLY A 62 -8.49 20.69 -11.99
N TRP A 63 -9.07 19.52 -12.27
CA TRP A 63 -9.27 18.45 -11.30
C TRP A 63 -8.21 17.34 -11.38
N HIS A 64 -7.40 17.30 -12.43
CA HIS A 64 -6.34 16.29 -12.59
C HIS A 64 -5.38 16.27 -11.39
N TRP A 65 -4.84 17.43 -11.02
CA TRP A 65 -3.87 17.52 -9.92
C TRP A 65 -4.46 17.29 -8.53
N PRO A 66 -5.61 17.88 -8.15
CA PRO A 66 -6.26 17.58 -6.88
C PRO A 66 -6.61 16.10 -6.72
N LEU A 67 -7.12 15.46 -7.77
CA LEU A 67 -7.48 14.05 -7.73
C LEU A 67 -6.25 13.15 -7.64
N THR A 68 -5.22 13.43 -8.45
CA THR A 68 -3.94 12.71 -8.41
C THR A 68 -3.31 12.78 -7.03
N GLY A 69 -3.23 13.99 -6.47
CA GLY A 69 -2.71 14.20 -5.11
C GLY A 69 -3.53 13.46 -4.05
N GLY A 70 -4.87 13.50 -4.15
CA GLY A 70 -5.75 12.79 -3.23
C GLY A 70 -5.59 11.28 -3.28
N LEU A 71 -5.45 10.70 -4.48
CA LEU A 71 -5.23 9.27 -4.67
C LEU A 71 -3.85 8.82 -4.19
N ILE A 72 -2.80 9.61 -4.45
CA ILE A 72 -1.46 9.38 -3.90
C ILE A 72 -1.52 9.40 -2.37
N ALA A 73 -2.13 10.42 -1.77
CA ALA A 73 -2.25 10.53 -0.32
C ALA A 73 -2.99 9.32 0.28
N ALA A 74 -4.09 8.89 -0.36
CA ALA A 74 -4.84 7.71 0.08
C ALA A 74 -3.99 6.42 -0.02
N ALA A 75 -3.27 6.22 -1.13
CA ALA A 75 -2.38 5.08 -1.30
C ALA A 75 -1.30 5.02 -0.20
N TRP A 76 -0.64 6.14 0.08
CA TRP A 76 0.36 6.19 1.16
C TRP A 76 -0.25 5.99 2.54
N LEU A 77 -1.44 6.53 2.80
CA LEU A 77 -2.10 6.39 4.10
C LEU A 77 -2.52 4.94 4.37
N ILE A 78 -3.13 4.28 3.37
CA ILE A 78 -3.59 2.89 3.49
C ILE A 78 -2.38 1.96 3.61
N ASN A 79 -1.46 2.01 2.64
CA ASN A 79 -0.33 1.09 2.59
C ASN A 79 0.69 1.35 3.71
N GLY A 80 1.00 2.63 3.97
CA GLY A 80 1.85 3.02 5.08
C GLY A 80 1.25 2.62 6.42
N GLY A 81 -0.07 2.75 6.59
CA GLY A 81 -0.79 2.27 7.77
C GLY A 81 -0.67 0.76 7.96
N VAL A 82 -0.79 -0.02 6.90
CA VAL A 82 -0.60 -1.49 6.95
C VAL A 82 0.83 -1.84 7.34
N GLY A 83 1.84 -1.23 6.71
CA GLY A 83 3.24 -1.47 7.02
C GLY A 83 3.63 -1.07 8.44
N ALA A 84 3.19 0.11 8.88
CA ALA A 84 3.46 0.63 10.23
C ALA A 84 2.72 -0.17 11.31
N GLY A 85 1.47 -0.59 11.04
CA GLY A 85 0.69 -1.44 11.94
C GLY A 85 1.34 -2.81 12.12
N TYR A 86 1.77 -3.42 11.02
CA TYR A 86 2.50 -4.69 11.09
C TYR A 86 3.81 -4.57 11.87
N TRP A 87 4.59 -3.52 11.60
CA TRP A 87 5.80 -3.20 12.36
C TRP A 87 5.49 -3.06 13.85
N TYR A 88 4.50 -2.24 14.24
CA TYR A 88 4.14 -2.03 15.64
C TYR A 88 3.77 -3.33 16.37
N GLN A 89 3.02 -4.21 15.71
CA GLN A 89 2.57 -5.48 16.30
C GLN A 89 3.67 -6.52 16.43
N HIS A 90 4.68 -6.50 15.55
CA HIS A 90 5.68 -7.56 15.45
C HIS A 90 7.11 -7.02 15.67
N ARG A 91 7.25 -5.90 16.38
CA ARG A 91 8.57 -5.32 16.69
C ARG A 91 9.42 -6.37 17.42
N PRO A 92 10.62 -6.71 16.92
CA PRO A 92 11.52 -7.56 17.67
C PRO A 92 11.84 -6.87 19.02
N PRO A 93 11.93 -7.64 20.12
CA PRO A 93 12.38 -7.09 21.40
C PRO A 93 13.73 -6.38 21.22
N LYS A 94 13.91 -5.22 21.83
CA LYS A 94 15.26 -4.65 21.95
C LYS A 94 16.11 -5.67 22.69
N GLU A 95 17.21 -6.11 22.09
CA GLU A 95 18.25 -6.85 22.81
C GLU A 95 18.67 -5.98 24.01
N VAL A 96 18.31 -6.43 25.20
CA VAL A 96 18.85 -5.87 26.44
C VAL A 96 20.32 -6.27 26.42
N PRO A 97 21.29 -5.33 26.48
CA PRO A 97 22.69 -5.70 26.61
C PRO A 97 22.80 -6.68 27.78
N GLN A 98 23.33 -7.88 27.53
CA GLN A 98 23.64 -8.82 28.59
C GLN A 98 24.60 -8.11 29.54
N ALA A 99 24.08 -7.60 30.65
CA ALA A 99 24.92 -7.24 31.78
C ALA A 99 25.61 -8.54 32.19
N GLU A 100 26.92 -8.54 31.97
CA GLU A 100 27.85 -9.63 32.24
C GLU A 100 27.53 -10.29 33.58
N GLN A 101 27.30 -11.61 33.55
CA GLN A 101 27.19 -12.45 34.76
C GLN A 101 28.56 -12.76 35.33
#